data_AF-A0A845Y985-F1
#
_entry.id   AF-A0A845Y985-F1
#
_cell.length_a   1.000
_cell.length_b   1.000
_cell.length_c   1.000
_cell.angle_alpha   90.00
_cell.angle_beta   90.00
_cell.angle_gamma   90.00
#
_symmetry.space_group_name_H-M   'P 1'
#
loop_
_entity.id
_entity.type
_entity.pdbx_description
1 polymer ?
#
loop_
_entity_poly.entity_id
_entity_poly.type
_entity_poly.pdbx_seq_one_letter_code
_entity_poly.pdbx_strand_id
1 'polypeptide(L)'
;LMGLALSPQQLAIGTRRQVWFLPNIPGIAGKVDPPNHYEACFVPRWSQVTGDISIHELAWAGEELWFVNTRFSCLCTVNTESNFVPRWQPKFISQLKAEDRCHLNGLAVVEGQPKYVTVLGETDLPQGWRQNKATGGCLIDVPSGEIVARGFSMPHSPRVYAGYLWLLDSGRGRLVVVDPETGNSTTVVELPGFTRGLTFCDRYAFVGLSQIREKKTFGGLPIEESNEELQCAIWVVDIQTGERVAFLRFQAGCTELFDLQLLLNCRQPMVVGFQKPTINNIFIF
;
A
#
# COMPACT_ATOMS: atom_id res chain seq x y z
N LEU A 1 4.20 -10.77 0.63
CA LEU A 1 2.94 -10.08 0.28
C LEU A 1 3.28 -8.61 0.32
N MET A 2 2.90 -7.84 -0.69
CA MET A 2 3.41 -6.48 -0.84
C MET A 2 2.34 -5.39 -0.87
N GLY A 3 1.09 -5.71 -1.22
CA GLY A 3 -0.04 -4.78 -1.09
C GLY A 3 -1.39 -5.50 -1.17
N LEU A 4 -2.46 -4.80 -0.81
CA LEU A 4 -3.83 -5.30 -0.81
C LEU A 4 -4.75 -4.29 -1.51
N ALA A 5 -5.85 -4.75 -2.11
CA ALA A 5 -6.93 -3.87 -2.53
C ALA A 5 -8.26 -4.51 -2.17
N LEU A 6 -9.08 -3.79 -1.42
CA LEU A 6 -10.37 -4.29 -0.96
C LEU A 6 -11.51 -3.51 -1.63
N SER A 7 -12.47 -4.24 -2.18
CA SER A 7 -13.81 -3.75 -2.49
C SER A 7 -14.83 -4.53 -1.63
N PRO A 8 -16.09 -4.09 -1.53
CA PRO A 8 -17.12 -4.85 -0.82
C PRO A 8 -17.31 -6.28 -1.36
N GLN A 9 -17.01 -6.49 -2.64
CA GLN A 9 -17.20 -7.76 -3.34
C GLN A 9 -15.95 -8.63 -3.35
N GLN A 10 -14.74 -8.05 -3.26
CA GLN A 10 -13.52 -8.80 -3.54
C GLN A 10 -12.27 -8.21 -2.89
N LEU A 11 -11.39 -9.10 -2.45
CA LEU A 11 -10.03 -8.79 -2.04
C LEU A 11 -9.06 -9.17 -3.15
N ALA A 12 -8.15 -8.27 -3.49
CA ALA A 12 -6.97 -8.57 -4.31
C ALA A 12 -5.70 -8.51 -3.47
N ILE A 13 -4.77 -9.44 -3.72
CA ILE A 13 -3.53 -9.57 -2.96
C ILE A 13 -2.34 -9.62 -3.91
N GLY A 14 -1.46 -8.63 -3.80
CA GLY A 14 -0.16 -8.63 -4.47
C GLY A 14 0.85 -9.51 -3.74
N THR A 15 1.36 -10.52 -4.42
CA THR A 15 2.46 -11.37 -3.94
C THR A 15 3.70 -11.15 -4.80
N ARG A 16 4.80 -11.87 -4.51
CA ARG A 16 6.05 -11.69 -5.24
C ARG A 16 5.92 -11.92 -6.75
N ARG A 17 5.06 -12.84 -7.19
CA ARG A 17 4.96 -13.23 -8.61
C ARG A 17 3.53 -13.31 -9.14
N GLN A 18 2.55 -12.98 -8.31
CA GLN A 18 1.14 -13.16 -8.63
C GLN A 18 0.30 -12.07 -8.00
N VAL A 19 -0.79 -11.71 -8.68
CA VAL A 19 -1.94 -11.04 -8.06
C VAL A 19 -3.02 -12.09 -7.86
N TRP A 20 -3.44 -12.29 -6.62
CA TRP A 20 -4.55 -13.19 -6.28
C TRP A 20 -5.85 -12.42 -6.15
N PHE A 21 -6.94 -13.01 -6.63
CA PHE A 21 -8.28 -12.46 -6.57
C PHE A 21 -9.17 -13.38 -5.73
N LEU A 22 -9.72 -12.81 -4.65
CA LEU A 22 -10.47 -13.50 -3.63
C LEU A 22 -11.85 -12.84 -3.47
N PRO A 23 -12.88 -13.23 -4.24
CA PRO A 23 -14.24 -12.73 -4.02
C PRO A 23 -14.71 -13.08 -2.61
N ASN A 24 -15.52 -12.19 -2.05
CA ASN A 24 -16.26 -12.42 -0.81
C ASN A 24 -17.48 -13.29 -1.12
N ILE A 25 -17.58 -14.46 -0.49
CA ILE A 25 -18.68 -15.41 -0.71
C ILE A 25 -19.37 -15.67 0.64
N PRO A 26 -20.44 -14.91 0.98
CA PRO A 26 -21.15 -15.06 2.25
C PRO A 26 -21.69 -16.48 2.50
N GLY A 27 -22.11 -17.18 1.43
CA GLY A 27 -22.61 -18.56 1.54
C GLY A 27 -21.57 -19.59 2.00
N ILE A 28 -20.28 -19.26 1.93
CA ILE A 28 -19.20 -20.08 2.50
C ILE A 28 -18.93 -19.68 3.95
N ALA A 29 -19.07 -18.40 4.31
CA ALA A 29 -18.73 -17.90 5.64
C ALA A 29 -19.43 -18.69 6.77
N GLY A 30 -20.72 -19.01 6.60
CA GLY A 30 -21.48 -19.82 7.55
C GLY A 30 -21.05 -21.30 7.66
N LYS A 31 -20.27 -21.80 6.70
CA LYS A 31 -19.80 -23.19 6.62
C LYS A 31 -18.34 -23.38 7.05
N VAL A 32 -17.57 -22.30 7.16
CA VAL A 32 -16.18 -22.38 7.67
C VAL A 32 -16.24 -22.68 9.16
N ASP A 33 -15.38 -23.60 9.64
CA ASP A 33 -15.29 -23.92 11.06
C ASP A 33 -14.65 -22.76 11.85
N PRO A 34 -15.23 -22.32 12.98
CA PRO A 34 -16.52 -22.76 13.53
C PRO A 34 -17.72 -22.24 12.72
N PRO A 35 -18.74 -23.07 12.43
CA PRO A 35 -19.88 -22.66 11.61
C PRO A 35 -20.58 -21.41 12.15
N ASN A 36 -21.03 -20.54 11.25
CA ASN A 36 -21.69 -19.26 11.56
C ASN A 36 -20.87 -18.28 12.42
N HIS A 37 -19.55 -18.43 12.46
CA HIS A 37 -18.67 -17.48 13.14
C HIS A 37 -18.30 -16.28 12.26
N TYR A 38 -18.04 -16.53 10.97
CA TYR A 38 -17.54 -15.49 10.08
C TYR A 38 -18.66 -14.75 9.36
N GLU A 39 -18.52 -13.43 9.24
CA GLU A 39 -19.49 -12.54 8.57
C GLU A 39 -19.12 -12.32 7.09
N ALA A 40 -17.86 -12.56 6.73
CA ALA A 40 -17.36 -12.51 5.36
C ALA A 40 -16.33 -13.63 5.14
N CYS A 41 -16.24 -14.13 3.91
CA CYS A 41 -15.27 -15.15 3.55
C CYS A 41 -14.68 -14.87 2.17
N PHE A 42 -13.43 -14.42 2.16
CA PHE A 42 -12.67 -14.15 0.94
C PHE A 42 -11.93 -15.42 0.52
N VAL A 43 -12.29 -15.95 -0.65
CA VAL A 43 -11.79 -17.25 -1.13
C VAL A 43 -10.95 -17.10 -2.38
N PRO A 44 -9.71 -17.63 -2.43
CA PRO A 44 -8.91 -17.65 -3.66
C PRO A 44 -9.65 -18.30 -4.82
N ARG A 45 -9.83 -17.55 -5.93
CA ARG A 45 -10.51 -18.04 -7.13
C ARG A 45 -9.62 -18.08 -8.36
N TRP A 46 -8.82 -17.05 -8.56
CA TRP A 46 -7.87 -17.03 -9.67
C TRP A 46 -6.67 -16.15 -9.33
N SER A 47 -5.59 -16.32 -10.09
CA SER A 47 -4.40 -15.51 -9.96
C SER A 47 -3.83 -15.15 -11.32
N GLN A 48 -3.35 -13.92 -11.46
CA GLN A 48 -2.54 -13.50 -12.61
C GLN A 48 -1.07 -13.72 -12.26
N VAL A 49 -0.33 -14.46 -13.09
CA VAL A 49 1.13 -14.60 -12.94
C VAL A 49 1.81 -13.39 -13.57
N THR A 50 2.42 -12.55 -12.74
CA THR A 50 3.06 -11.31 -13.17
C THR A 50 4.57 -11.48 -13.35
N GLY A 51 5.18 -12.45 -12.67
CA GLY A 51 6.63 -12.46 -12.43
C GLY A 51 7.03 -11.48 -11.33
N ASP A 52 8.32 -11.39 -11.03
CA ASP A 52 8.85 -10.52 -9.96
C ASP A 52 8.92 -9.07 -10.45
N ILE A 53 7.78 -8.39 -10.40
CA ILE A 53 7.63 -6.98 -10.80
C ILE A 53 7.60 -6.03 -9.61
N SER A 54 7.87 -6.55 -8.40
CA SER A 54 7.89 -5.78 -7.16
C SER A 54 6.61 -4.95 -6.97
N ILE A 55 5.44 -5.59 -7.05
CA ILE A 55 4.15 -4.93 -6.77
C ILE A 55 4.21 -4.26 -5.41
N HIS A 56 3.87 -2.97 -5.27
CA HIS A 56 3.95 -2.29 -3.96
C HIS A 56 2.60 -1.87 -3.40
N GLU A 57 1.71 -1.34 -4.22
CA GLU A 57 0.38 -0.94 -3.79
C GLU A 57 -0.65 -1.30 -4.87
N LEU A 58 -1.85 -1.65 -4.44
CA LEU A 58 -2.97 -2.02 -5.32
C LEU A 58 -4.19 -1.19 -4.91
N ALA A 59 -5.04 -0.86 -5.86
CA ALA A 59 -6.31 -0.19 -5.60
C ALA A 59 -7.33 -0.53 -6.67
N TRP A 60 -8.61 -0.60 -6.27
CA TRP A 60 -9.73 -0.71 -7.20
C TRP A 60 -10.10 0.69 -7.71
N ALA A 61 -10.12 0.85 -9.03
CA ALA A 61 -10.60 2.04 -9.73
C ALA A 61 -11.89 1.67 -10.47
N GLY A 62 -13.03 1.80 -9.79
CA GLY A 62 -14.27 1.14 -10.20
C GLY A 62 -14.12 -0.38 -10.10
N GLU A 63 -14.35 -1.10 -11.20
CA GLU A 63 -14.19 -2.55 -11.28
C GLU A 63 -12.79 -2.99 -11.73
N GLU A 64 -11.95 -2.07 -12.19
CA GLU A 64 -10.61 -2.38 -12.68
C GLU A 64 -9.59 -2.35 -11.54
N LEU A 65 -8.77 -3.39 -11.42
CA LEU A 65 -7.67 -3.41 -10.47
C LEU A 65 -6.44 -2.71 -11.06
N TRP A 66 -6.00 -1.66 -10.39
CA TRP A 66 -4.75 -0.96 -10.68
C TRP A 66 -3.70 -1.31 -9.64
N PHE A 67 -2.46 -1.40 -10.07
CA PHE A 67 -1.35 -1.64 -9.16
C PHE A 67 -0.05 -1.03 -9.64
N VAL A 68 0.78 -0.71 -8.66
CA VAL A 68 2.13 -0.19 -8.82
C VAL A 68 3.06 -1.33 -9.24
N ASN A 69 3.71 -1.19 -10.38
CA ASN A 69 4.83 -2.02 -10.81
C ASN A 69 6.13 -1.23 -10.60
N THR A 70 6.70 -1.39 -9.43
CA THR A 70 7.92 -0.68 -9.02
C THR A 70 9.10 -1.04 -9.94
N ARG A 71 9.22 -2.32 -10.31
CA ARG A 71 10.33 -2.79 -11.14
C ARG A 71 10.37 -2.12 -12.51
N PHE A 72 9.21 -1.82 -13.10
CA PHE A 72 9.09 -1.14 -14.38
C PHE A 72 8.72 0.35 -14.28
N SER A 73 8.62 0.89 -13.05
CA SER A 73 8.31 2.31 -12.80
C SER A 73 6.98 2.77 -13.42
N CYS A 74 5.95 1.94 -13.34
CA CYS A 74 4.65 2.23 -13.96
C CYS A 74 3.44 1.78 -13.12
N LEU A 75 2.30 2.41 -13.39
CA LEU A 75 1.00 1.86 -13.03
C LEU A 75 0.54 0.91 -14.12
N CYS A 76 -0.06 -0.19 -13.71
CA CYS A 76 -0.54 -1.22 -14.63
C CYS A 76 -1.81 -1.89 -14.12
N THR A 77 -2.47 -2.59 -15.06
CA THR A 77 -3.64 -3.43 -14.80
C THR A 77 -3.34 -4.87 -15.24
N VAL A 78 -4.25 -5.79 -14.97
CA VAL A 78 -4.15 -7.19 -15.41
C VAL A 78 -4.97 -7.43 -16.68
N ASN A 79 -4.56 -8.40 -17.48
CA ASN A 79 -5.39 -9.00 -18.52
C ASN A 79 -5.04 -10.50 -18.65
N THR A 80 -5.70 -11.19 -19.57
CA THR A 80 -5.50 -12.64 -19.80
C THR A 80 -4.36 -12.96 -20.77
N GLU A 81 -3.78 -11.98 -21.46
CA GLU A 81 -2.81 -12.19 -22.55
C GLU A 81 -1.37 -11.85 -22.16
N SER A 82 -1.17 -11.07 -21.10
CA SER A 82 0.14 -10.54 -20.70
C SER A 82 0.35 -10.65 -19.19
N ASN A 83 1.60 -10.57 -18.76
CA ASN A 83 1.94 -10.55 -17.33
C ASN A 83 1.32 -9.34 -16.60
N PHE A 84 1.23 -8.20 -17.29
CA PHE A 84 0.63 -6.94 -16.83
C PHE A 84 0.48 -6.00 -18.04
N VAL A 85 -0.47 -5.07 -17.96
CA VAL A 85 -0.71 -4.04 -18.98
C VAL A 85 -0.28 -2.67 -18.42
N PRO A 86 0.85 -2.08 -18.86
CA PRO A 86 1.22 -0.73 -18.47
C PRO A 86 0.17 0.28 -18.93
N ARG A 87 -0.19 1.21 -18.04
CA ARG A 87 -1.22 2.23 -18.32
C ARG A 87 -0.72 3.65 -18.11
N TRP A 88 0.27 3.82 -17.24
CA TRP A 88 0.86 5.13 -16.96
C TRP A 88 2.27 4.99 -16.40
N GLN A 89 3.14 5.96 -16.68
CA GLN A 89 4.46 6.09 -16.06
C GLN A 89 4.76 7.59 -15.83
N PRO A 90 5.65 7.95 -14.89
CA PRO A 90 6.08 9.33 -14.73
C PRO A 90 6.74 9.88 -16.00
N LYS A 91 6.56 11.17 -16.30
CA LYS A 91 7.09 11.83 -17.52
C LYS A 91 8.61 11.70 -17.68
N PHE A 92 9.34 11.65 -16.56
CA PHE A 92 10.79 11.53 -16.57
C PHE A 92 11.29 10.10 -16.83
N ILE A 93 10.43 9.08 -16.86
CA ILE A 93 10.80 7.72 -17.25
C ILE A 93 10.82 7.64 -18.77
N SER A 94 12.00 7.39 -19.35
CA SER A 94 12.15 7.32 -20.82
C SER A 94 11.65 6.00 -21.42
N GLN A 95 11.74 4.89 -20.67
CA GLN A 95 11.36 3.57 -21.13
C GLN A 95 10.99 2.63 -19.97
N LEU A 96 9.99 1.78 -20.21
CA LEU A 96 9.63 0.68 -19.32
C LEU A 96 10.72 -0.41 -19.34
N LYS A 97 11.66 -0.33 -18.40
CA LYS A 97 12.69 -1.34 -18.17
C LYS A 97 12.63 -1.86 -16.74
N ALA A 98 13.01 -3.11 -16.57
CA ALA A 98 12.98 -3.83 -15.30
C ALA A 98 14.10 -3.41 -14.32
N GLU A 99 14.28 -2.11 -14.13
CA GLU A 99 15.43 -1.47 -13.50
C GLU A 99 15.08 -0.76 -12.18
N ASP A 100 13.79 -0.60 -11.87
CA ASP A 100 13.27 0.17 -10.72
C ASP A 100 14.00 1.51 -10.61
N ARG A 101 13.70 2.39 -11.56
CA ARG A 101 14.42 3.65 -11.77
C ARG A 101 14.08 4.66 -10.68
N CYS A 102 12.79 4.86 -10.41
CA CYS A 102 12.29 5.85 -9.45
C CYS A 102 11.72 5.27 -8.16
N HIS A 103 11.54 3.95 -8.09
CA HIS A 103 10.82 3.27 -7.03
C HIS A 103 9.42 3.86 -6.79
N LEU A 104 8.62 3.87 -7.86
CA LEU A 104 7.18 4.06 -7.76
C LEU A 104 6.62 3.04 -6.77
N ASN A 105 5.99 3.50 -5.70
CA ASN A 105 5.57 2.61 -4.62
C ASN A 105 4.13 2.84 -4.15
N GLY A 106 3.61 4.06 -4.22
CA GLY A 106 2.27 4.38 -3.70
C GLY A 106 1.27 4.74 -4.79
N LEU A 107 -0.01 4.53 -4.51
CA LEU A 107 -1.16 4.82 -5.38
C LEU A 107 -2.38 5.27 -4.57
N ALA A 108 -2.95 6.42 -4.95
CA ALA A 108 -4.25 6.90 -4.51
C ALA A 108 -5.23 6.87 -5.69
N VAL A 109 -6.43 6.33 -5.45
CA VAL A 109 -7.57 6.39 -6.37
C VAL A 109 -8.57 7.41 -5.83
N VAL A 110 -9.04 8.31 -6.69
CA VAL A 110 -10.04 9.33 -6.37
C VAL A 110 -11.12 9.27 -7.45
N GLU A 111 -12.38 9.24 -7.03
CA GLU A 111 -13.53 9.18 -7.95
C GLU A 111 -13.41 8.05 -9.00
N GLY A 112 -12.88 6.90 -8.57
CA GLY A 112 -12.71 5.73 -9.43
C GLY A 112 -11.59 5.84 -10.46
N GLN A 113 -10.64 6.77 -10.31
CA GLN A 113 -9.48 6.92 -11.20
C GLN A 113 -8.17 7.05 -10.40
N PRO A 114 -7.04 6.48 -10.89
CA PRO A 114 -5.71 6.78 -10.37
C PRO A 114 -5.45 8.30 -10.36
N LYS A 115 -5.13 8.85 -9.20
CA LYS A 115 -5.02 10.30 -9.02
C LYS A 115 -3.65 10.75 -8.52
N TYR A 116 -3.09 10.07 -7.52
CA TYR A 116 -1.76 10.38 -7.01
C TYR A 116 -0.90 9.13 -6.89
N VAL A 117 0.40 9.29 -7.07
CA VAL A 117 1.39 8.25 -6.77
C VAL A 117 2.56 8.84 -6.01
N THR A 118 3.28 7.99 -5.29
CA THR A 118 4.56 8.35 -4.66
C THR A 118 5.70 7.59 -5.33
N VAL A 119 6.85 8.25 -5.43
CA VAL A 119 8.13 7.67 -5.86
C VAL A 119 9.20 8.01 -4.83
N LEU A 120 10.28 7.23 -4.77
CA LEU A 120 11.40 7.54 -3.87
C LEU A 120 12.47 8.44 -4.49
N GLY A 121 12.41 8.67 -5.80
CA GLY A 121 13.31 9.59 -6.48
C GLY A 121 12.84 9.97 -7.89
N GLU A 122 13.05 11.23 -8.26
CA GLU A 122 12.88 11.74 -9.62
C GLU A 122 14.09 11.34 -10.48
N THR A 123 14.14 10.09 -10.92
CA THR A 123 15.28 9.56 -11.68
C THR A 123 14.88 8.52 -12.71
N ASP A 124 15.63 8.50 -13.80
CA ASP A 124 15.52 7.57 -14.92
C ASP A 124 16.74 6.61 -15.00
N LEU A 125 17.57 6.60 -13.95
CA LEU A 125 18.73 5.70 -13.85
C LEU A 125 18.34 4.42 -13.11
N PRO A 126 18.90 3.25 -13.47
CA PRO A 126 18.66 2.01 -12.74
C PRO A 126 18.94 2.18 -11.23
N GLN A 127 17.94 1.91 -10.39
CA GLN A 127 18.03 2.07 -8.92
C GLN A 127 18.47 3.46 -8.44
N GLY A 128 18.31 4.52 -9.26
CA GLY A 128 18.87 5.84 -8.97
C GLY A 128 18.31 6.49 -7.70
N TRP A 129 17.11 6.10 -7.29
CA TRP A 129 16.44 6.57 -6.07
C TRP A 129 17.24 6.28 -4.78
N ARG A 130 18.11 5.26 -4.78
CA ARG A 130 18.84 4.83 -3.57
C ARG A 130 19.77 5.91 -3.02
N GLN A 131 20.35 6.74 -3.88
CA GLN A 131 21.32 7.76 -3.49
C GLN A 131 20.71 8.82 -2.57
N ASN A 132 19.46 9.24 -2.86
CA ASN A 132 18.79 10.33 -2.15
C ASN A 132 17.54 9.85 -1.39
N LYS A 133 17.41 8.56 -1.07
CA LYS A 133 16.19 7.97 -0.47
C LYS A 133 15.70 8.66 0.81
N ALA A 134 16.58 9.36 1.53
CA ALA A 134 16.26 10.09 2.75
C ALA A 134 15.42 11.37 2.50
N THR A 135 15.49 11.96 1.30
CA THR A 135 14.87 13.27 0.98
C THR A 135 14.36 13.40 -0.46
N GLY A 136 14.65 12.44 -1.34
CA GLY A 136 14.41 12.51 -2.78
C GLY A 136 13.01 12.12 -3.22
N GLY A 137 12.17 11.65 -2.29
CA GLY A 137 10.82 11.20 -2.60
C GLY A 137 9.89 12.34 -2.96
N CYS A 138 8.97 12.05 -3.88
CA CYS A 138 7.97 13.01 -4.33
C CYS A 138 6.59 12.40 -4.53
N LEU A 139 5.59 13.28 -4.55
CA LEU A 139 4.19 13.00 -4.83
C LEU A 139 3.87 13.53 -6.23
N ILE A 140 3.25 12.70 -7.07
CA ILE A 140 2.97 13.03 -8.48
C ILE A 140 1.46 12.94 -8.71
N ASP A 141 0.90 13.94 -9.38
CA ASP A 141 -0.46 13.89 -9.92
C ASP A 141 -0.46 13.05 -11.20
N VAL A 142 -1.26 11.98 -11.21
CA VAL A 142 -1.28 11.01 -12.33
C VAL A 142 -1.83 11.62 -13.62
N PRO A 143 -2.99 12.31 -13.63
CA PRO A 143 -3.53 12.88 -14.86
C PRO A 143 -2.60 13.87 -15.57
N SER A 144 -2.00 14.81 -14.82
CA SER A 144 -1.10 15.80 -15.40
C SER A 144 0.33 15.30 -15.56
N GLY A 145 0.75 14.32 -14.76
CA GLY A 145 2.13 13.86 -14.64
C GLY A 145 3.05 14.84 -13.91
N GLU A 146 2.50 15.88 -13.29
CA GLU A 146 3.27 16.92 -12.58
C GLU A 146 3.61 16.49 -11.15
N ILE A 147 4.76 16.96 -10.67
CA ILE A 147 5.20 16.74 -9.30
C ILE A 147 4.53 17.76 -8.40
N VAL A 148 3.73 17.27 -7.46
CA VAL A 148 2.94 18.06 -6.52
C VAL A 148 3.78 18.52 -5.32
N ALA A 149 4.55 17.60 -4.73
CA ALA A 149 5.36 17.87 -3.54
C ALA A 149 6.63 17.01 -3.52
N ARG A 150 7.67 17.49 -2.83
CA ARG A 150 9.02 16.88 -2.77
C ARG A 150 9.55 16.85 -1.33
N GLY A 151 10.71 16.25 -1.13
CA GLY A 151 11.43 16.31 0.15
C GLY A 151 11.11 15.15 1.10
N PHE A 152 10.30 14.20 0.65
CA PHE A 152 9.87 13.08 1.46
C PHE A 152 10.96 12.00 1.55
N SER A 153 11.03 11.36 2.70
CA SER A 153 11.87 10.22 2.98
C SER A 153 11.06 8.96 2.72
N MET A 154 11.34 8.31 1.60
CA MET A 154 10.66 7.07 1.22
C MET A 154 9.12 7.13 1.31
N PRO A 155 8.42 8.08 0.64
CA PRO A 155 6.98 8.29 0.84
C PRO A 155 6.12 7.09 0.43
N HIS A 156 5.07 6.73 1.18
CA HIS A 156 4.15 5.63 0.89
C HIS A 156 2.68 6.02 1.02
N SER A 157 1.80 5.17 0.48
CA SER A 157 0.35 5.13 0.72
C SER A 157 -0.33 6.50 0.67
N PRO A 158 -0.24 7.24 -0.45
CA PRO A 158 -0.99 8.47 -0.61
C PRO A 158 -2.49 8.19 -0.54
N ARG A 159 -3.26 9.07 0.09
CA ARG A 159 -4.72 8.96 0.22
C ARG A 159 -5.35 10.34 0.13
N VAL A 160 -6.51 10.43 -0.52
CA VAL A 160 -7.38 11.60 -0.39
C VAL A 160 -8.49 11.24 0.57
N TYR A 161 -8.60 11.97 1.67
CA TYR A 161 -9.59 11.70 2.70
C TYR A 161 -10.01 12.99 3.41
N ALA A 162 -11.32 13.14 3.62
CA ALA A 162 -11.92 14.33 4.25
C ALA A 162 -11.51 15.67 3.59
N GLY A 163 -11.28 15.67 2.27
CA GLY A 163 -10.87 16.87 1.52
C GLY A 163 -9.37 17.17 1.54
N TYR A 164 -8.57 16.34 2.22
CA TYR A 164 -7.12 16.54 2.34
C TYR A 164 -6.34 15.43 1.61
N LEU A 165 -5.14 15.78 1.13
CA LEU A 165 -4.19 14.85 0.55
C LEU A 165 -3.19 14.42 1.63
N TRP A 166 -3.23 13.15 1.99
CA TRP A 166 -2.41 12.53 3.00
C TRP A 166 -1.34 11.65 2.35
N LEU A 167 -0.19 11.51 3.00
CA LEU A 167 0.76 10.45 2.70
C LEU A 167 1.58 10.08 3.94
N LEU A 168 2.32 8.99 3.82
CA LEU A 168 3.28 8.54 4.82
C LEU A 168 4.68 8.98 4.43
N ASP A 169 5.34 9.81 5.24
CA ASP A 169 6.77 10.13 5.09
C ASP A 169 7.58 9.10 5.88
N SER A 170 7.70 7.90 5.29
CA SER A 170 7.99 6.66 5.99
C SER A 170 9.38 6.55 6.59
N GLY A 171 10.39 7.11 5.92
CA GLY A 171 11.75 7.17 6.44
C GLY A 171 11.89 8.10 7.64
N ARG A 172 10.86 8.94 7.93
CA ARG A 172 10.76 9.77 9.13
C ARG A 172 9.70 9.28 10.11
N GLY A 173 8.97 8.22 9.79
CA GLY A 173 7.88 7.70 10.63
C GLY A 173 6.70 8.67 10.75
N ARG A 174 6.42 9.48 9.73
CA ARG A 174 5.43 10.57 9.81
C ARG A 174 4.17 10.29 9.02
N LEU A 175 3.03 10.73 9.56
CA LEU A 175 1.81 10.99 8.80
C LEU A 175 1.77 12.48 8.49
N VAL A 176 1.61 12.83 7.22
CA VAL A 176 1.62 14.23 6.77
C VAL A 176 0.40 14.55 5.91
N VAL A 177 0.00 15.82 5.94
CA VAL A 177 -0.95 16.42 4.98
C VAL A 177 -0.16 17.26 4.00
N VAL A 178 -0.52 17.17 2.72
CA VAL A 178 0.07 17.94 1.62
C VAL A 178 -0.98 18.90 1.08
N ASP A 179 -0.61 20.16 0.93
CA ASP A 179 -1.36 21.12 0.14
C ASP A 179 -0.98 20.94 -1.34
N PRO A 180 -1.90 20.50 -2.21
CA PRO A 180 -1.59 20.25 -3.61
C PRO A 180 -1.37 21.53 -4.44
N GLU A 181 -1.80 22.70 -3.96
CA GLU A 181 -1.59 23.97 -4.68
C GLU A 181 -0.19 24.54 -4.43
N THR A 182 0.28 24.46 -3.18
CA THR A 182 1.58 25.01 -2.80
C THR A 182 2.70 23.97 -2.77
N GLY A 183 2.36 22.68 -2.71
CA GLY A 183 3.30 21.58 -2.50
C GLY A 183 3.85 21.48 -1.07
N ASN A 184 3.40 22.34 -0.17
CA ASN A 184 3.82 22.33 1.23
C ASN A 184 3.23 21.13 1.96
N SER A 185 3.97 20.60 2.94
CA SER A 185 3.49 19.51 3.78
C SER A 185 3.59 19.86 5.26
N THR A 186 2.62 19.38 6.04
CA THR A 186 2.56 19.55 7.49
C THR A 186 2.53 18.17 8.16
N THR A 187 3.45 17.95 9.08
CA THR A 187 3.44 16.74 9.92
C THR A 187 2.27 16.80 10.90
N VAL A 188 1.42 15.77 10.86
CA VAL A 188 0.33 15.62 11.82
C VAL A 188 0.79 14.84 13.05
N VAL A 189 1.56 13.78 12.84
CA VAL A 189 2.12 12.97 13.93
C VAL A 189 3.38 12.23 13.48
N GLU A 190 4.29 12.03 14.42
CA GLU A 190 5.43 11.10 14.31
C GLU A 190 5.06 9.78 15.00
N LEU A 191 5.52 8.65 14.47
CA LEU A 191 5.21 7.31 14.96
C LEU A 191 6.49 6.46 15.04
N PRO A 192 6.58 5.54 16.02
CA PRO A 192 7.81 4.79 16.30
C PRO A 192 8.01 3.61 15.34
N GLY A 193 8.12 3.86 14.03
CA GLY A 193 8.32 2.81 13.04
C GLY A 193 8.24 3.30 11.60
N PHE A 194 8.75 2.51 10.67
CA PHE A 194 8.68 2.81 9.25
C PHE A 194 7.21 2.70 8.80
N THR A 195 6.57 3.81 8.49
CA THR A 195 5.12 3.85 8.20
C THR A 195 4.80 3.24 6.84
N ARG A 196 3.85 2.31 6.79
CA ARG A 196 3.35 1.61 5.58
C ARG A 196 1.89 1.23 5.76
N GLY A 197 1.08 1.43 4.72
CA GLY A 197 -0.36 1.21 4.80
C GLY A 197 -1.05 2.33 5.56
N LEU A 198 -2.02 2.96 4.88
CA LEU A 198 -2.81 4.05 5.42
C LEU A 198 -4.27 3.87 5.01
N THR A 199 -5.16 3.90 5.99
CA THR A 199 -6.61 3.92 5.76
C THR A 199 -7.30 4.76 6.83
N PHE A 200 -8.56 5.12 6.60
CA PHE A 200 -9.30 6.05 7.44
C PHE A 200 -10.70 5.54 7.76
N CYS A 201 -11.18 5.87 8.96
CA CYS A 201 -12.56 5.71 9.38
C CYS A 201 -12.98 6.92 10.21
N ASP A 202 -13.93 7.71 9.72
CA ASP A 202 -14.34 8.95 10.38
C ASP A 202 -13.11 9.84 10.69
N ARG A 203 -12.96 10.34 11.92
CA ARG A 203 -11.80 11.14 12.35
C ARG A 203 -10.52 10.35 12.59
N TYR A 204 -10.49 9.04 12.35
CA TYR A 204 -9.35 8.19 12.70
C TYR A 204 -8.58 7.72 11.48
N ALA A 205 -7.26 7.95 11.48
CA ALA A 205 -6.32 7.31 10.58
C ALA A 205 -5.74 6.05 11.23
N PHE A 206 -5.65 4.97 10.45
CA PHE A 206 -4.97 3.74 10.82
C PHE A 206 -3.66 3.66 10.04
N VAL A 207 -2.55 3.66 10.75
CA VAL A 207 -1.19 3.71 10.18
C VAL A 207 -0.44 2.44 10.55
N GLY A 208 -0.03 1.66 9.55
CA GLY A 208 0.80 0.49 9.77
C GLY A 208 2.26 0.89 9.93
N LEU A 209 2.98 0.21 10.81
CA LEU A 209 4.39 0.41 11.09
C LEU A 209 5.15 -0.90 10.88
N SER A 210 6.36 -0.77 10.37
CA SER A 210 7.34 -1.84 10.25
C SER A 210 8.61 -1.54 11.04
N GLN A 211 9.28 -2.61 11.47
CA GLN A 211 10.67 -2.53 11.90
C GLN A 211 11.59 -2.37 10.69
N ILE A 212 12.75 -1.72 10.85
CA ILE A 212 13.77 -1.65 9.80
C ILE A 212 14.81 -2.75 10.06
N ARG A 213 14.75 -3.84 9.27
CA ARG A 213 15.68 -4.98 9.41
C ARG A 213 16.74 -5.04 8.31
N GLU A 214 16.39 -4.67 7.08
CA GLU A 214 17.32 -4.72 5.94
C GLU A 214 18.13 -3.42 5.82
N LYS A 215 19.18 -3.31 6.63
CA LYS A 215 20.06 -2.12 6.65
C LYS A 215 20.78 -1.84 5.32
N LYS A 216 20.95 -2.83 4.44
CA LYS A 216 21.57 -2.61 3.10
C LYS A 216 20.74 -1.71 2.20
N THR A 217 19.41 -1.85 2.22
CA THR A 217 18.50 -1.06 1.38
C THR A 217 17.92 0.12 2.17
N PHE A 218 17.56 -0.08 3.43
CA PHE A 218 16.85 0.90 4.27
C PHE A 218 17.69 1.52 5.38
N GLY A 219 19.02 1.34 5.38
CA GLY A 219 19.90 2.02 6.34
C GLY A 219 20.16 3.48 5.96
N GLY A 220 20.43 4.31 6.97
CA GLY A 220 20.68 5.75 6.84
C GLY A 220 19.39 6.57 6.74
N LEU A 221 18.30 6.10 7.33
CA LEU A 221 17.03 6.81 7.35
C LEU A 221 16.90 7.68 8.60
N PRO A 222 16.26 8.86 8.52
CA PRO A 222 16.10 9.77 9.67
C PRO A 222 15.49 9.11 10.91
N ILE A 223 14.57 8.17 10.73
CA ILE A 223 13.93 7.48 11.84
C ILE A 223 14.90 6.61 12.67
N GLU A 224 16.06 6.21 12.12
CA GLU A 224 17.09 5.48 12.88
C GLU A 224 17.86 6.39 13.86
N GLU A 225 17.73 7.72 13.75
CA GLU A 225 18.31 8.67 14.70
C GLU A 225 17.45 8.79 15.98
N SER A 226 16.23 8.25 15.96
CA SER A 226 15.38 8.18 17.15
C SER A 226 15.92 7.16 18.15
N ASN A 227 15.87 7.50 19.43
CA ASN A 227 16.19 6.58 20.53
C ASN A 227 15.03 5.61 20.85
N GLU A 228 13.88 5.74 20.19
CA GLU A 228 12.74 4.86 20.40
C GLU A 228 12.90 3.52 19.66
N GLU A 229 12.45 2.43 20.30
CA GLU A 229 12.43 1.12 19.66
C GLU A 229 11.42 1.10 18.50
N LEU A 230 11.89 0.80 17.29
CA LEU A 230 11.03 0.67 16.11
C LEU A 230 10.04 -0.49 16.27
N GLN A 231 8.77 -0.21 16.00
CA GLN A 231 7.65 -1.12 16.23
C GLN A 231 7.12 -1.70 14.92
N CYS A 232 6.68 -2.96 14.99
CA CYS A 232 5.71 -3.50 14.05
C CYS A 232 4.33 -3.37 14.70
N ALA A 233 3.50 -2.44 14.24
CA ALA A 233 2.26 -2.08 14.91
C ALA A 233 1.26 -1.42 13.96
N ILE A 234 -0.01 -1.36 14.36
CA ILE A 234 -1.02 -0.50 13.75
C ILE A 234 -1.33 0.59 14.78
N TRP A 235 -1.12 1.85 14.43
CA TRP A 235 -1.48 3.00 15.26
C TRP A 235 -2.78 3.63 14.77
N VAL A 236 -3.60 4.07 15.72
CA VAL A 236 -4.81 4.86 15.49
C VAL A 236 -4.51 6.30 15.87
N VAL A 237 -4.68 7.21 14.92
CA VAL A 237 -4.37 8.63 15.06
C VAL A 237 -5.64 9.42 14.84
N ASP A 238 -5.90 10.36 15.73
CA ASP A 238 -6.95 11.35 15.55
C ASP A 238 -6.50 12.43 14.55
N ILE A 239 -7.15 12.52 13.39
CA ILE A 239 -6.69 13.40 12.31
C ILE A 239 -7.00 14.88 12.57
N GLN A 240 -7.86 15.18 13.55
CA GLN A 240 -8.19 16.56 13.92
C GLN A 240 -7.19 17.13 14.91
N THR A 241 -6.69 16.31 15.83
CA THR A 241 -5.79 16.73 16.92
C THR A 241 -4.34 16.29 16.73
N GLY A 242 -4.09 15.28 15.89
CA GLY A 242 -2.79 14.61 15.77
C GLY A 242 -2.48 13.64 16.92
N GLU A 243 -3.43 13.40 17.83
CA GLU A 243 -3.21 12.54 18.99
C GLU A 243 -3.10 11.05 18.60
N ARG A 244 -2.17 10.34 19.24
CA ARG A 244 -2.03 8.88 19.12
C ARG A 244 -3.03 8.20 20.07
N VAL A 245 -4.19 7.80 19.55
CA VAL A 245 -5.35 7.34 20.35
C VAL A 245 -5.20 5.91 20.85
N ALA A 246 -4.70 5.01 20.00
CA ALA A 246 -4.55 3.60 20.34
C ALA A 246 -3.49 2.93 19.45
N PHE A 247 -3.08 1.71 19.81
CA PHE A 247 -2.24 0.89 18.96
C PHE A 247 -2.47 -0.60 19.19
N LEU A 248 -2.13 -1.40 18.17
CA LEU A 248 -1.97 -2.85 18.23
C LEU A 248 -0.53 -3.17 17.85
N ARG A 249 0.26 -3.75 18.75
CA ARG A 249 1.67 -4.11 18.49
C ARG A 249 1.82 -5.61 18.27
N PHE A 250 2.54 -5.98 17.22
CA PHE A 250 2.96 -7.37 16.99
C PHE A 250 4.20 -7.66 17.84
N GLN A 251 4.06 -8.59 18.79
CA GLN A 251 5.17 -9.00 19.68
C GLN A 251 6.03 -10.12 19.09
N ALA A 252 5.46 -10.94 18.20
CA ALA A 252 6.14 -12.05 17.54
C ALA A 252 5.50 -12.36 16.18
N GLY A 253 6.20 -13.11 15.32
CA GLY A 253 5.68 -13.64 14.05
C GLY A 253 5.52 -12.64 12.90
N CYS A 254 5.42 -11.34 13.19
CA CYS A 254 5.31 -10.28 12.20
C CYS A 254 6.17 -9.08 12.58
N THR A 255 6.98 -8.61 11.63
CA THR A 255 7.95 -7.52 11.86
C THR A 255 7.83 -6.41 10.81
N GLU A 256 7.05 -6.66 9.76
CA GLU A 256 6.82 -5.75 8.66
C GLU A 256 5.34 -5.83 8.25
N LEU A 257 4.71 -4.67 8.16
CA LEU A 257 3.40 -4.47 7.57
C LEU A 257 3.59 -3.75 6.24
N PHE A 258 2.93 -4.26 5.20
CA PHE A 258 3.08 -3.70 3.85
C PHE A 258 1.94 -2.77 3.47
N ASP A 259 0.72 -3.09 3.89
CA ASP A 259 -0.49 -2.32 3.58
C ASP A 259 -1.59 -2.59 4.63
N LEU A 260 -2.57 -1.69 4.70
CA LEU A 260 -3.74 -1.77 5.57
C LEU A 260 -5.01 -1.44 4.76
N GLN A 261 -6.02 -2.30 4.90
CA GLN A 261 -7.34 -2.11 4.31
C GLN A 261 -8.39 -2.18 5.42
N LEU A 262 -9.42 -1.34 5.32
CA LEU A 262 -10.52 -1.32 6.28
C LEU A 262 -11.75 -2.01 5.70
N LEU A 263 -12.19 -3.09 6.36
CA LEU A 263 -13.45 -3.75 6.04
C LEU A 263 -14.53 -3.27 7.00
N LEU A 264 -15.36 -2.33 6.54
CA LEU A 264 -16.48 -1.81 7.33
C LEU A 264 -17.59 -2.85 7.46
N ASN A 265 -18.34 -2.77 8.57
CA ASN A 265 -19.50 -3.62 8.84
C ASN A 265 -19.22 -5.13 8.86
N CYS A 266 -17.97 -5.53 9.14
CA CYS A 266 -17.58 -6.93 9.31
C CYS A 266 -16.60 -7.06 10.49
N ARG A 267 -17.02 -7.73 11.56
CA ARG A 267 -16.26 -7.97 12.78
C ARG A 267 -15.34 -9.18 12.66
N GLN A 268 -15.79 -10.22 11.97
CA GLN A 268 -15.08 -11.50 11.87
C GLN A 268 -14.93 -11.93 10.40
N PRO A 269 -14.02 -11.30 9.63
CA PRO A 269 -13.71 -11.74 8.28
C PRO A 269 -12.81 -12.98 8.29
N MET A 270 -13.05 -13.89 7.35
CA MET A 270 -12.14 -14.99 7.03
C MET A 270 -11.46 -14.73 5.68
N VAL A 271 -10.14 -14.88 5.63
CA VAL A 271 -9.39 -14.97 4.37
C VAL A 271 -8.84 -16.37 4.24
N VAL A 272 -9.33 -17.11 3.26
CA VAL A 272 -8.89 -18.49 3.01
C VAL A 272 -7.47 -18.48 2.46
N GLY A 273 -6.58 -19.24 3.10
CA GLY A 273 -5.19 -19.38 2.68
C GLY A 273 -5.01 -20.15 1.37
N PHE A 274 -3.86 -19.94 0.72
CA PHE A 274 -3.52 -20.53 -0.58
C PHE A 274 -3.10 -22.02 -0.54
N GLN A 275 -3.04 -22.63 0.66
CA GLN A 275 -2.54 -23.99 0.83
C GLN A 275 -3.64 -25.04 0.61
N LYS A 276 -3.26 -26.21 0.07
CA LYS A 276 -4.15 -27.31 -0.30
C LYS A 276 -5.20 -27.66 0.78
N PRO A 277 -4.84 -27.89 2.07
CA PRO A 277 -5.84 -28.27 3.07
C PRO A 277 -6.96 -27.24 3.24
N THR A 278 -6.65 -25.95 3.13
CA THR A 278 -7.61 -24.85 3.29
C THR A 278 -8.63 -24.78 2.15
N ILE A 279 -8.23 -25.16 0.93
CA ILE A 279 -9.06 -24.98 -0.28
C ILE A 279 -9.72 -26.28 -0.79
N ASN A 280 -9.21 -27.46 -0.39
CA ASN A 280 -9.68 -28.76 -0.90
C ASN A 280 -11.20 -28.99 -0.80
N ASN A 281 -11.87 -28.37 0.18
CA ASN A 281 -13.29 -28.59 0.46
C ASN A 281 -14.17 -27.37 0.11
N ILE A 282 -13.62 -26.39 -0.61
CA ILE A 282 -14.34 -25.16 -0.95
C ILE A 282 -14.82 -25.22 -2.41
N PHE A 283 -16.12 -25.48 -2.57
CA PHE A 283 -16.78 -25.54 -3.87
C PHE A 283 -17.87 -24.47 -3.98
N ILE A 284 -17.95 -23.84 -5.15
CA ILE A 284 -18.94 -22.82 -5.52
C ILE A 284 -19.47 -23.22 -6.89
N PHE A 285 -20.79 -23.32 -7.00
CA PHE A 285 -21.51 -23.68 -8.23
C PHE A 285 -22.31 -22.46 -8.72
#